data_AF-A0A537UK12-F1
#
_entry.id   AF-A0A537UK12-F1
#
_cell.length_a   1.000
_cell.length_b   1.000
_cell.length_c   1.000
_cell.angle_alpha   90.00
_cell.angle_beta   90.00
_cell.angle_gamma   90.00
#
_symmetry.space_group_name_H-M   'P 1'
#
loop_
_entity.id
_entity.type
_entity.pdbx_description
1 polymer ?
#
loop_
_entity_poly.entity_id
_entity_poly.type
_entity_poly.pdbx_seq_one_letter_code
_entity_poly.pdbx_strand_id
1 'polypeptide(L)'
;MPQDAQGIFTAGPLSFVVKHELWDENIQDHADQGVAICVTADVTGRRTILLRFNCFDIEKSYIYGPENTELAVAGPEMLGGSALTNLYRMDPIACGNPIGWTIRTLDAKLPKMLERAGYPAIAKTVEMSEVRQVLPEVEACARQLYATKRNTVKHNRGTHIFEAGNIRFGLEMRRLPMGDGGLAIHVLADIGGTPGKHYTEETELLAFDHFWNGAHYHYGPRNKNHRIYWDRTLVENPLAWTLEQFDNGKLRAMLERAGYPGVAADLDEGKLREVLPAMKKQALAMWEEGERLTGHPGLPLEATPNLAAAE
;
A
#
# COMPACT_ATOMS: atom_id res chain seq x y z
N MET A 1 10.51 17.30 12.63
CA MET A 1 9.92 15.96 12.38
C MET A 1 8.86 15.73 13.44
N PRO A 2 7.56 15.71 13.14
CA PRO A 2 6.59 15.39 14.18
C PRO A 2 6.61 13.89 14.41
N GLN A 3 6.77 13.51 15.68
CA GLN A 3 6.66 12.16 16.21
C GLN A 3 5.48 11.39 15.61
N ASP A 4 5.69 10.09 15.42
CA ASP A 4 4.67 9.13 14.98
C ASP A 4 3.33 9.41 15.66
N ALA A 5 2.31 9.72 14.86
CA ALA A 5 0.97 9.93 15.37
C ALA A 5 0.42 8.58 15.84
N GLN A 6 0.66 8.27 17.11
CA GLN A 6 0.20 7.08 17.80
C GLN A 6 -0.91 7.49 18.78
N GLY A 7 -2.03 6.78 18.75
CA GLY A 7 -3.07 6.87 19.78
C GLY A 7 -2.85 5.81 20.85
N ILE A 8 -2.94 6.19 22.12
CA ILE A 8 -2.94 5.25 23.25
C ILE A 8 -4.18 5.51 24.10
N PHE A 9 -4.99 4.48 24.29
CA PHE A 9 -6.24 4.52 25.04
C PHE A 9 -6.22 3.44 26.12
N THR A 10 -6.67 3.75 27.34
CA THR A 10 -6.54 2.84 28.49
C THR A 10 -7.91 2.39 29.00
N ALA A 11 -8.07 1.10 29.31
CA ALA A 11 -9.24 0.55 29.98
C ALA A 11 -8.77 -0.51 30.99
N GLY A 12 -8.89 -0.21 32.29
CA GLY A 12 -8.34 -1.00 33.38
C GLY A 12 -6.88 -1.41 33.14
N PRO A 13 -6.56 -2.72 33.11
CA PRO A 13 -5.20 -3.21 32.92
C PRO A 13 -4.70 -3.13 31.46
N LEU A 14 -5.57 -2.76 30.52
CA LEU A 14 -5.25 -2.77 29.09
C LEU A 14 -4.94 -1.37 28.56
N SER A 15 -4.08 -1.31 27.56
CA SER A 15 -3.95 -0.16 26.66
C SER A 15 -4.10 -0.58 25.21
N PHE A 16 -4.92 0.14 24.46
CA PHE A 16 -5.08 0.04 23.02
C PHE A 16 -4.15 1.03 22.34
N VAL A 17 -3.22 0.51 21.55
CA VAL A 17 -2.24 1.28 20.79
C VAL A 17 -2.64 1.27 19.34
N VAL A 18 -2.84 2.45 18.75
CA VAL A 18 -3.18 2.62 17.33
C VAL A 18 -2.05 3.36 16.65
N LYS A 19 -1.51 2.80 15.57
CA LYS A 19 -0.46 3.44 14.78
C LYS A 19 -0.62 3.15 13.29
N HIS A 20 -0.23 4.11 12.46
CA HIS A 20 0.01 3.84 11.05
C HIS A 20 1.36 3.14 10.89
N GLU A 21 1.43 2.15 10.02
CA GLU A 21 2.68 1.46 9.66
C GLU A 21 2.84 1.43 8.15
N LEU A 22 4.09 1.58 7.73
CA LEU A 22 4.56 1.30 6.38
C LEU A 22 5.42 0.04 6.48
N TRP A 23 5.07 -1.00 5.74
CA TRP A 23 5.87 -2.21 5.62
C TRP A 23 6.70 -2.12 4.35
N ASP A 24 7.75 -1.27 4.36
CA ASP A 24 8.65 -1.09 3.21
C ASP A 24 10.08 -1.58 3.45
N GLU A 25 10.42 -2.04 4.67
CA GLU A 25 11.77 -2.51 5.02
C GLU A 25 12.18 -3.78 4.27
N ASN A 26 11.24 -4.52 3.66
CA ASN A 26 11.52 -5.56 2.68
C ASN A 26 10.76 -5.28 1.38
N ILE A 27 11.31 -4.36 0.59
CA ILE A 27 10.82 -3.90 -0.72
C ILE A 27 10.38 -5.05 -1.65
N GLN A 28 10.95 -6.25 -1.50
CA GLN A 28 10.76 -7.40 -2.37
C GLN A 28 9.71 -8.40 -1.89
N ASP A 29 9.24 -8.31 -0.65
CA ASP A 29 8.34 -9.32 -0.06
C ASP A 29 6.90 -8.82 -0.09
N HIS A 30 6.56 -7.87 0.78
CA HIS A 30 5.17 -7.44 1.00
C HIS A 30 5.07 -5.94 1.32
N ALA A 31 5.33 -5.09 0.33
CA ALA A 31 5.12 -3.66 0.46
C ALA A 31 3.63 -3.35 0.73
N ASP A 32 3.30 -2.94 1.96
CA ASP A 32 1.93 -2.65 2.37
C ASP A 32 1.92 -1.47 3.35
N GLN A 33 0.73 -0.95 3.63
CA GLN A 33 0.55 0.09 4.64
C GLN A 33 -0.86 0.09 5.21
N GLY A 34 -1.00 0.72 6.36
CA GLY A 34 -2.28 1.03 6.97
C GLY A 34 -2.17 1.14 8.48
N VAL A 35 -3.21 0.73 9.19
CA VAL A 35 -3.26 0.90 10.65
C VAL A 35 -3.13 -0.42 11.39
N ALA A 36 -2.23 -0.46 12.36
CA ALA A 36 -2.15 -1.52 13.34
C ALA A 36 -2.88 -1.09 14.64
N ILE A 37 -3.75 -1.96 15.15
CA ILE A 37 -4.40 -1.81 16.44
C ILE A 37 -3.88 -2.92 17.35
N CYS A 38 -3.15 -2.55 18.40
CA CYS A 38 -2.55 -3.49 19.35
C CYS A 38 -3.25 -3.37 20.71
N VAL A 39 -3.60 -4.51 21.30
CA VAL A 39 -4.00 -4.59 22.71
C VAL A 39 -2.78 -4.94 23.52
N THR A 40 -2.45 -4.10 24.50
CA THR A 40 -1.23 -4.23 25.31
C THR A 40 -1.57 -4.21 26.80
N ALA A 41 -0.71 -4.81 27.62
CA ALA A 41 -0.76 -4.71 29.08
C ALA A 41 0.64 -4.82 29.67
N ASP A 42 0.79 -4.54 30.96
CA ASP A 42 2.00 -4.90 31.70
C ASP A 42 2.00 -6.42 31.97
N VAL A 43 3.00 -7.10 31.45
CA VAL A 43 3.31 -8.50 31.76
C VAL A 43 4.72 -8.52 32.35
N THR A 44 4.82 -8.90 33.62
CA THR A 44 6.08 -9.00 34.36
C THR A 44 6.97 -7.74 34.31
N GLY A 45 6.35 -6.55 34.36
CA GLY A 45 7.04 -5.26 34.37
C GLY A 45 7.41 -4.75 32.98
N ARG A 46 6.89 -5.38 31.92
CA ARG A 46 7.09 -4.96 30.53
C ARG A 46 5.76 -4.76 29.84
N ARG A 47 5.64 -3.70 29.03
CA ARG A 47 4.50 -3.52 28.14
C ARG A 47 4.58 -4.57 27.03
N THR A 48 3.62 -5.47 26.99
CA THR A 48 3.59 -6.59 26.05
C THR A 48 2.39 -6.49 25.12
N ILE A 49 2.59 -6.76 23.84
CA ILE A 49 1.49 -6.85 22.86
C ILE A 49 0.79 -8.21 23.01
N LEU A 50 -0.43 -8.18 23.52
CA LEU A 50 -1.26 -9.37 23.76
C LEU A 50 -1.99 -9.80 22.50
N LEU A 51 -2.50 -8.83 21.73
CA LEU A 51 -3.19 -9.03 20.45
C LEU A 51 -2.74 -7.95 19.47
N ARG A 52 -2.66 -8.29 18.19
CA ARG A 52 -2.38 -7.33 17.12
C ARG A 52 -3.36 -7.53 15.97
N PHE A 53 -3.94 -6.44 15.49
CA PHE A 53 -4.82 -6.41 14.32
C PHE A 53 -4.18 -5.53 13.25
N ASN A 54 -3.85 -6.14 12.11
CA ASN A 54 -3.34 -5.44 10.94
C ASN A 54 -4.53 -5.05 10.05
N CYS A 55 -4.85 -3.77 10.01
CA CYS A 55 -5.89 -3.18 9.16
C CYS A 55 -5.25 -2.50 7.94
N PHE A 56 -4.48 -3.27 7.17
CA PHE A 56 -3.71 -2.76 6.02
C PHE A 56 -4.46 -2.84 4.70
N ASP A 57 -3.93 -2.18 3.68
CA ASP A 57 -4.53 -2.12 2.35
C ASP A 57 -4.60 -3.50 1.69
N ILE A 58 -3.61 -4.36 1.93
CA ILE A 58 -3.53 -5.72 1.38
C ILE A 58 -3.68 -6.74 2.51
N GLU A 59 -2.73 -6.77 3.44
CA GLU A 59 -2.64 -7.74 4.51
C GLU A 59 -3.57 -7.39 5.69
N LYS A 60 -4.82 -7.85 5.60
CA LYS A 60 -5.77 -7.76 6.71
C LYS A 60 -5.66 -9.02 7.54
N SER A 61 -5.19 -8.89 8.78
CA SER A 61 -4.90 -10.03 9.64
C SER A 61 -5.02 -9.69 11.13
N TYR A 62 -5.03 -10.72 11.97
CA TYR A 62 -4.87 -10.57 13.42
C TYR A 62 -4.01 -11.69 13.99
N ILE A 63 -3.34 -11.40 15.10
CA ILE A 63 -2.34 -12.27 15.72
C ILE A 63 -2.64 -12.38 17.22
N TYR A 64 -2.69 -13.62 17.72
CA TYR A 64 -2.75 -13.90 19.15
C TYR A 64 -1.35 -14.00 19.74
N GLY A 65 -1.10 -13.30 20.84
CA GLY A 65 0.16 -13.36 21.60
C GLY A 65 1.41 -13.18 20.73
N PRO A 66 1.52 -12.11 19.91
CA PRO A 66 2.68 -11.92 19.04
C PRO A 66 4.02 -11.85 19.80
N GLU A 67 3.99 -11.52 21.09
CA GLU A 67 5.16 -11.48 21.98
C GLU A 67 5.17 -12.62 23.02
N ASN A 68 4.25 -13.59 22.91
CA ASN A 68 4.22 -14.77 23.77
C ASN A 68 4.96 -15.94 23.10
N THR A 69 6.26 -16.06 23.35
CA THR A 69 7.10 -17.13 22.77
C THR A 69 6.68 -18.54 23.20
N GLU A 70 5.99 -18.65 24.33
CA GLU A 70 5.51 -19.92 24.88
C GLU A 70 4.11 -20.30 24.38
N LEU A 71 3.47 -19.45 23.55
CA LEU A 71 2.12 -19.71 23.04
C LEU A 71 2.14 -20.83 22.00
N ALA A 72 1.98 -22.06 22.47
CA ALA A 72 1.76 -23.21 21.63
C ALA A 72 0.26 -23.53 21.55
N VAL A 73 -0.31 -23.44 20.35
CA VAL A 73 -1.62 -24.01 20.09
C VAL A 73 -1.51 -25.14 19.09
N ALA A 74 -1.95 -26.34 19.49
CA ALA A 74 -2.20 -27.44 18.57
C ALA A 74 -3.01 -26.99 17.35
N GLY A 75 -2.47 -27.26 16.16
CA GLY A 75 -3.17 -27.03 14.91
C GLY A 75 -4.22 -28.09 14.64
N PRO A 76 -4.98 -27.91 13.54
CA PRO A 76 -6.04 -28.84 13.19
C PRO A 76 -5.46 -30.23 12.90
N GLU A 77 -6.21 -31.28 13.24
CA GLU A 77 -5.81 -32.68 13.05
C GLU A 77 -5.44 -33.00 11.60
N MET A 78 -6.08 -32.33 10.64
CA MET A 78 -5.77 -32.43 9.21
C MET A 78 -4.31 -32.04 8.85
N LEU A 79 -3.62 -31.32 9.74
CA LEU A 79 -2.21 -30.95 9.63
C LEU A 79 -1.33 -31.77 10.61
N GLY A 80 -1.81 -32.91 11.10
CA GLY A 80 -1.08 -33.75 12.05
C GLY A 80 -0.87 -33.10 13.42
N GLY A 81 -1.67 -32.09 13.77
CA GLY A 81 -1.59 -31.40 15.06
C GLY A 81 -0.42 -30.41 15.20
N SER A 82 0.31 -30.10 14.11
CA SER A 82 1.39 -29.12 14.13
C SER A 82 0.93 -27.77 14.70
N ALA A 83 1.79 -27.12 15.48
CA ALA A 83 1.43 -25.87 16.15
C ALA A 83 1.09 -24.75 15.14
N LEU A 84 0.09 -23.92 15.49
CA LEU A 84 -0.33 -22.79 14.67
C LEU A 84 0.63 -21.60 14.80
N THR A 85 0.76 -20.83 13.73
CA THR A 85 1.48 -19.54 13.71
C THR A 85 0.78 -18.45 14.52
N ASN A 86 -0.44 -18.73 15.02
CA ASN A 86 -1.32 -17.80 15.73
C ASN A 86 -1.73 -16.53 14.94
N LEU A 87 -1.37 -16.45 13.67
CA LEU A 87 -1.78 -15.43 12.70
C LEU A 87 -2.96 -15.94 11.88
N TYR A 88 -3.98 -15.08 11.72
CA TYR A 88 -5.17 -15.38 10.94
C TYR A 88 -5.46 -14.23 9.97
N ARG A 89 -5.94 -14.57 8.76
CA ARG A 89 -6.35 -13.59 7.75
C ARG A 89 -7.79 -13.14 7.98
N MET A 90 -8.08 -11.88 7.72
CA MET A 90 -9.44 -11.36 7.60
C MET A 90 -9.82 -11.38 6.13
N ASP A 91 -10.94 -12.02 5.79
CA ASP A 91 -11.50 -11.92 4.44
C ASP A 91 -12.18 -10.56 4.27
N PRO A 92 -11.70 -9.67 3.39
CA PRO A 92 -12.31 -8.35 3.20
C PRO A 92 -13.75 -8.41 2.70
N ILE A 93 -14.17 -9.52 2.08
CA ILE A 93 -15.55 -9.68 1.57
C ILE A 93 -16.47 -10.09 2.72
N ALA A 94 -16.12 -11.13 3.48
CA ALA A 94 -16.95 -11.60 4.60
C ALA A 94 -16.86 -10.71 5.85
N CYS A 95 -15.68 -10.16 6.15
CA CYS A 95 -15.44 -9.34 7.36
C CYS A 95 -15.78 -7.86 7.14
N GLY A 96 -15.80 -7.39 5.89
CA GLY A 96 -15.99 -5.98 5.54
C GLY A 96 -14.77 -5.12 5.89
N ASN A 97 -15.01 -3.88 6.34
CA ASN A 97 -13.92 -2.97 6.72
C ASN A 97 -13.15 -3.52 7.95
N PRO A 98 -11.81 -3.66 7.87
CA PRO A 98 -11.01 -4.32 8.92
C PRO A 98 -10.97 -3.54 10.24
N ILE A 99 -11.02 -2.20 10.20
CA ILE A 99 -11.09 -1.38 11.43
C ILE A 99 -12.43 -1.65 12.12
N GLY A 100 -13.54 -1.51 11.40
CA GLY A 100 -14.87 -1.75 11.97
C GLY A 100 -15.05 -3.19 12.45
N TRP A 101 -14.49 -4.17 11.74
CA TRP A 101 -14.50 -5.57 12.19
C TRP A 101 -13.71 -5.75 13.49
N THR A 102 -12.51 -5.19 13.58
CA THR A 102 -11.66 -5.24 14.78
C THR A 102 -12.39 -4.71 16.00
N ILE A 103 -13.02 -3.53 15.88
CA ILE A 103 -13.72 -2.89 17.00
C ILE A 103 -14.90 -3.74 17.48
N ARG A 104 -15.73 -4.26 16.58
CA ARG A 104 -16.84 -5.18 16.93
C ARG A 104 -16.34 -6.47 17.56
N THR A 105 -15.23 -7.02 17.07
CA THR A 105 -14.62 -8.23 17.61
C THR A 105 -14.09 -8.01 19.03
N LEU A 106 -13.42 -6.88 19.27
CA LEU A 106 -12.93 -6.52 20.61
C LEU A 106 -14.10 -6.34 21.60
N ASP A 107 -15.17 -5.62 21.21
CA ASP A 107 -16.36 -5.46 22.05
C ASP A 107 -17.01 -6.80 22.43
N ALA A 108 -17.08 -7.74 21.48
CA ALA A 108 -17.79 -9.00 21.69
C ALA A 108 -16.94 -10.14 22.29
N LYS A 109 -15.62 -10.15 22.05
CA LYS A 109 -14.78 -11.36 22.25
C LYS A 109 -13.47 -11.10 22.98
N LEU A 110 -13.13 -9.88 23.38
CA LEU A 110 -11.81 -9.56 23.94
C LEU A 110 -11.35 -10.51 25.07
N PRO A 111 -12.14 -10.84 26.11
CA PRO A 111 -11.66 -11.74 27.18
C PRO A 111 -11.28 -13.13 26.65
N LYS A 112 -12.09 -13.70 25.75
CA LYS A 112 -11.80 -14.99 25.10
C LYS A 112 -10.54 -14.93 24.23
N MET A 113 -10.33 -13.79 23.56
CA MET A 113 -9.13 -13.59 22.75
C MET A 113 -7.87 -13.50 23.61
N LEU A 114 -7.95 -12.88 24.79
CA LEU A 114 -6.83 -12.81 25.74
C LEU A 114 -6.51 -14.18 26.34
N GLU A 115 -7.52 -14.97 26.70
CA GLU A 115 -7.33 -16.38 27.10
C GLU A 115 -6.61 -17.17 26.01
N ARG A 116 -7.07 -17.03 24.76
CA ARG A 116 -6.47 -17.67 23.59
C ARG A 116 -5.02 -17.23 23.34
N ALA A 117 -4.70 -15.97 23.62
CA ALA A 117 -3.34 -15.44 23.51
C ALA A 117 -2.40 -15.90 24.65
N GLY A 118 -2.89 -16.70 25.60
CA GLY A 118 -2.10 -17.20 26.73
C GLY A 118 -2.11 -16.28 27.94
N TYR A 119 -3.08 -15.36 28.05
CA TYR A 119 -3.19 -14.39 29.15
C TYR A 119 -4.49 -14.52 29.96
N PRO A 120 -4.85 -15.72 30.48
CA PRO A 120 -6.10 -15.92 31.21
C PRO A 120 -6.19 -15.14 32.53
N ALA A 121 -5.06 -14.83 33.16
CA ALA A 121 -5.04 -14.00 34.37
C ALA A 121 -5.46 -12.55 34.08
N ILE A 122 -4.95 -11.97 32.98
CA ILE A 122 -5.36 -10.63 32.52
C ILE A 122 -6.81 -10.66 32.05
N ALA A 123 -7.22 -11.68 31.31
CA ALA A 123 -8.60 -11.80 30.83
C ALA A 123 -9.64 -11.71 31.95
N LYS A 124 -9.33 -12.24 33.15
CA LYS A 124 -10.21 -12.19 34.34
C LYS A 124 -10.31 -10.82 35.00
N THR A 125 -9.39 -9.91 34.73
CA THR A 125 -9.36 -8.56 35.33
C THR A 125 -9.89 -7.48 34.39
N VAL A 126 -10.33 -7.84 33.18
CA VAL A 126 -10.86 -6.91 32.19
C VAL A 126 -12.32 -6.59 32.49
N GLU A 127 -12.59 -5.31 32.78
CA GLU A 127 -13.95 -4.77 32.85
C GLU A 127 -14.43 -4.33 31.46
N MET A 128 -15.33 -5.10 30.87
CA MET A 128 -15.80 -4.82 29.50
C MET A 128 -16.60 -3.52 29.37
N SER A 129 -17.14 -2.97 30.46
CA SER A 129 -17.76 -1.64 30.47
C SER A 129 -16.74 -0.54 30.17
N GLU A 130 -15.56 -0.60 30.78
CA GLU A 130 -14.46 0.35 30.53
C GLU A 130 -13.92 0.21 29.10
N VAL A 131 -13.75 -1.03 28.63
CA VAL A 131 -13.35 -1.29 27.24
C VAL A 131 -14.34 -0.66 26.26
N ARG A 132 -15.64 -0.85 26.46
CA ARG A 132 -16.68 -0.27 25.60
C ARG A 132 -16.68 1.25 25.58
N GLN A 133 -16.27 1.90 26.67
CA GLN A 133 -16.17 3.36 26.71
C GLN A 133 -15.05 3.88 25.80
N VAL A 134 -13.93 3.15 25.67
CA VAL A 134 -12.77 3.63 24.90
C VAL A 134 -12.80 3.20 23.43
N LEU A 135 -13.49 2.11 23.08
CA LEU A 135 -13.51 1.59 21.70
C LEU A 135 -13.93 2.61 20.62
N PRO A 136 -14.91 3.51 20.85
CA PRO A 136 -15.24 4.56 19.87
C PRO A 136 -14.07 5.51 19.57
N GLU A 137 -13.26 5.86 20.57
CA GLU A 137 -12.08 6.72 20.40
C GLU A 137 -10.94 5.98 19.67
N VAL A 138 -10.76 4.69 19.99
CA VAL A 138 -9.84 3.80 19.26
C VAL A 138 -10.23 3.75 17.78
N GLU A 139 -11.53 3.58 17.47
CA GLU A 139 -12.03 3.54 16.11
C GLU A 139 -11.80 4.88 15.38
N ALA A 140 -12.15 5.99 16.01
CA ALA A 140 -11.99 7.32 15.44
C ALA A 140 -10.51 7.61 15.12
N CYS A 141 -9.61 7.30 16.05
CA CYS A 141 -8.17 7.43 15.85
C CYS A 141 -7.67 6.55 14.71
N ALA A 142 -8.08 5.27 14.66
CA ALA A 142 -7.69 4.35 13.60
C ALA A 142 -8.15 4.85 12.23
N ARG A 143 -9.39 5.34 12.09
CA ARG A 143 -9.90 5.90 10.84
C ARG A 143 -9.15 7.16 10.43
N GLN A 144 -8.85 8.05 11.38
CA GLN A 144 -8.10 9.27 11.11
C GLN A 144 -6.67 8.95 10.64
N LEU A 145 -5.97 8.06 11.32
CA LEU A 145 -4.62 7.65 10.93
C LEU A 145 -4.62 6.96 9.57
N TYR A 146 -5.59 6.08 9.30
CA TYR A 146 -5.74 5.42 8.01
C TYR A 146 -5.96 6.42 6.87
N ALA A 147 -6.67 7.52 7.11
CA ALA A 147 -6.93 8.53 6.09
C ALA A 147 -5.77 9.53 5.89
N THR A 148 -5.07 9.90 6.97
CA THR A 148 -4.17 11.07 6.97
C THR A 148 -2.68 10.72 6.96
N LYS A 149 -2.30 9.47 7.26
CA LYS A 149 -0.89 9.05 7.36
C LYS A 149 -0.45 8.13 6.23
N ARG A 150 -1.28 7.97 5.19
CA ARG A 150 -0.95 7.17 4.02
C ARG A 150 0.30 7.73 3.34
N ASN A 151 1.23 6.83 3.06
CA ASN A 151 2.37 7.12 2.20
C ASN A 151 1.88 7.15 0.75
N THR A 152 1.86 8.33 0.14
CA THR A 152 1.54 8.54 -1.27
C THR A 152 2.64 9.39 -1.89
N VAL A 153 2.84 9.26 -3.20
CA VAL A 153 3.81 10.05 -3.95
C VAL A 153 3.13 10.77 -5.09
N LYS A 154 3.67 11.95 -5.42
CA LYS A 154 3.29 12.72 -6.60
C LYS A 154 4.51 12.86 -7.48
N HIS A 155 4.41 12.36 -8.71
CA HIS A 155 5.42 12.57 -9.74
C HIS A 155 4.99 13.70 -10.67
N ASN A 156 5.93 14.18 -11.48
CA ASN A 156 5.60 15.04 -12.61
C ASN A 156 4.79 14.22 -13.62
N ARG A 157 3.90 14.88 -14.37
CA ARG A 157 3.16 14.23 -15.47
C ARG A 157 4.03 13.84 -16.68
N GLY A 158 5.30 14.24 -16.71
CA GLY A 158 6.20 14.05 -17.83
C GLY A 158 6.15 15.15 -18.90
N THR A 159 7.02 15.04 -19.90
CA THR A 159 7.22 16.03 -20.97
C THR A 159 6.45 15.71 -22.24
N HIS A 160 6.11 14.43 -22.46
CA HIS A 160 5.31 13.98 -23.60
C HIS A 160 4.03 13.36 -23.07
N ILE A 161 2.89 13.91 -23.50
CA ILE A 161 1.56 13.46 -23.08
C ILE A 161 0.83 12.85 -24.27
N PHE A 162 0.25 11.68 -24.05
CA PHE A 162 -0.55 10.95 -25.04
C PHE A 162 -1.93 10.67 -24.46
N GLU A 163 -2.95 11.35 -24.98
CA GLU A 163 -4.33 11.20 -24.52
C GLU A 163 -4.99 9.97 -25.14
N ALA A 164 -5.58 9.11 -24.31
CA ALA A 164 -6.21 7.87 -24.75
C ALA A 164 -7.58 7.70 -24.07
N GLY A 165 -8.56 8.50 -24.50
CA GLY A 165 -9.91 8.50 -23.93
C GLY A 165 -9.93 9.16 -22.55
N ASN A 166 -10.32 8.41 -21.53
CA ASN A 166 -10.43 8.89 -20.15
C ASN A 166 -9.09 8.88 -19.37
N ILE A 167 -8.01 8.37 -19.98
CA ILE A 167 -6.67 8.37 -19.41
C ILE A 167 -5.65 9.06 -20.31
N ARG A 168 -4.47 9.34 -19.76
CA ARG A 168 -3.31 9.83 -20.50
C ARG A 168 -2.07 9.05 -20.10
N PHE A 169 -1.16 8.84 -21.06
CA PHE A 169 0.20 8.42 -20.77
C PHE A 169 1.12 9.64 -20.73
N GLY A 170 1.90 9.77 -19.66
CA GLY A 170 2.96 10.75 -19.52
C GLY A 170 4.32 10.08 -19.57
N LEU A 171 5.25 10.59 -20.39
CA LEU A 171 6.63 10.08 -20.46
C LEU A 171 7.60 11.06 -19.82
N GLU A 172 8.47 10.57 -18.95
CA GLU A 172 9.46 11.39 -18.23
C GLU A 172 10.82 10.70 -18.16
N MET A 173 11.90 11.42 -18.48
CA MET A 173 13.26 11.00 -18.11
C MET A 173 13.54 11.47 -16.69
N ARG A 174 13.79 10.53 -15.78
CA ARG A 174 14.02 10.83 -14.36
C ARG A 174 15.42 10.38 -13.96
N ARG A 175 16.13 11.24 -13.24
CA ARG A 175 17.29 10.84 -12.43
C ARG A 175 17.17 11.41 -11.04
N LEU A 176 17.19 10.52 -10.05
CA LEU A 176 17.15 10.87 -8.65
C LEU A 176 18.47 11.53 -8.23
N PRO A 177 18.47 12.39 -7.20
CA PRO A 177 19.69 12.99 -6.67
C PRO A 177 20.76 11.97 -6.25
N MET A 178 20.34 10.77 -5.86
CA MET A 178 21.22 9.67 -5.45
C MET A 178 21.80 8.88 -6.64
N GLY A 179 21.46 9.25 -7.89
CA GLY A 179 22.10 8.75 -9.10
C GLY A 179 21.29 7.72 -9.92
N ASP A 180 20.35 7.00 -9.30
CA ASP A 180 19.46 6.06 -10.01
C ASP A 180 18.38 6.82 -10.82
N GLY A 181 17.81 6.17 -11.83
CA GLY A 181 16.85 6.80 -12.72
C GLY A 181 16.64 6.03 -14.00
N GLY A 182 15.76 6.55 -14.86
CA GLY A 182 15.37 5.91 -16.11
C GLY A 182 14.13 6.58 -16.71
N LEU A 183 13.55 5.90 -17.70
CA LEU A 183 12.24 6.26 -18.26
C LEU A 183 11.12 5.93 -17.27
N ALA A 184 10.31 6.93 -16.95
CA ALA A 184 9.02 6.72 -16.32
C ALA A 184 7.89 6.79 -17.34
N ILE A 185 6.94 5.86 -17.24
CA ILE A 185 5.64 5.94 -17.91
C ILE A 185 4.57 6.12 -16.83
N HIS A 186 3.91 7.25 -16.87
CA HIS A 186 2.84 7.66 -15.96
C HIS A 186 1.49 7.39 -16.61
N VAL A 187 0.53 6.84 -15.88
CA VAL A 187 -0.87 6.72 -16.31
C VAL A 187 -1.70 7.67 -15.47
N LEU A 188 -2.31 8.66 -16.12
CA LEU A 188 -2.97 9.79 -15.48
C LEU A 188 -4.45 9.80 -15.84
N ALA A 189 -5.31 10.28 -14.94
CA ALA A 189 -6.69 10.65 -15.26
C ALA A 189 -7.18 11.78 -14.34
N ASP A 190 -8.25 12.44 -14.74
CA ASP A 190 -8.90 13.44 -13.91
C ASP A 190 -9.88 12.73 -12.95
N ILE A 191 -9.57 12.71 -11.65
CA ILE A 191 -10.33 11.96 -10.62
C ILE A 191 -11.29 12.87 -9.83
N GLY A 192 -11.01 14.17 -9.82
CA GLY A 192 -11.82 15.16 -9.12
C GLY A 192 -12.04 16.41 -9.98
N GLY A 193 -13.25 16.96 -9.94
CA GLY A 193 -13.58 18.19 -10.67
C GLY A 193 -14.06 17.95 -12.11
N THR A 194 -13.97 18.98 -12.95
CA THR A 194 -14.40 18.90 -14.35
C THR A 194 -13.29 19.43 -15.24
N PRO A 195 -12.81 18.67 -16.23
CA PRO A 195 -11.70 19.09 -17.07
C PRO A 195 -11.89 20.51 -17.62
N GLY A 196 -10.87 21.35 -17.48
CA GLY A 196 -10.91 22.76 -17.90
C GLY A 196 -11.66 23.70 -16.95
N LYS A 197 -12.12 23.24 -15.79
CA LYS A 197 -12.60 24.10 -14.69
C LYS A 197 -11.48 24.36 -13.68
N HIS A 198 -11.67 25.41 -12.88
CA HIS A 198 -10.75 25.83 -11.82
C HIS A 198 -10.37 24.73 -10.83
N TYR A 199 -11.23 23.72 -10.66
CA TYR A 199 -10.93 22.53 -9.90
C TYR A 199 -10.97 21.34 -10.86
N THR A 200 -9.79 20.88 -11.26
CA THR A 200 -9.55 19.58 -11.89
C THR A 200 -8.33 18.98 -11.19
N GLU A 201 -8.47 17.76 -10.66
CA GLU A 201 -7.37 17.01 -10.09
C GLU A 201 -6.94 15.93 -11.09
N GLU A 202 -5.87 16.22 -11.84
CA GLU A 202 -5.17 15.20 -12.62
C GLU A 202 -4.33 14.35 -11.66
N THR A 203 -4.67 13.07 -11.59
CA THR A 203 -4.11 12.12 -10.64
C THR A 203 -3.36 11.03 -11.36
N GLU A 204 -2.15 10.75 -10.89
CA GLU A 204 -1.36 9.59 -11.31
C GLU A 204 -1.92 8.30 -10.70
N LEU A 205 -2.41 7.43 -11.59
CA LEU A 205 -3.09 6.19 -11.27
C LEU A 205 -2.12 5.01 -11.21
N LEU A 206 -1.14 4.99 -12.12
CA LEU A 206 -0.05 4.00 -12.19
C LEU A 206 1.23 4.74 -12.58
N ALA A 207 2.36 4.27 -12.11
CA ALA A 207 3.68 4.71 -12.56
C ALA A 207 4.53 3.49 -12.85
N PHE A 208 5.23 3.48 -13.98
CA PHE A 208 6.20 2.46 -14.35
C PHE A 208 7.57 3.12 -14.45
N ASP A 209 8.35 3.00 -13.40
CA ASP A 209 9.68 3.57 -13.28
C ASP A 209 10.71 2.53 -13.75
N HIS A 210 11.07 2.60 -15.03
CA HIS A 210 12.04 1.71 -15.68
C HIS A 210 13.47 2.14 -15.34
N PHE A 211 13.74 2.27 -14.04
CA PHE A 211 15.02 2.77 -13.55
C PHE A 211 16.13 1.73 -13.75
N TRP A 212 17.37 2.21 -13.81
CA TRP A 212 18.54 1.38 -14.03
C TRP A 212 18.70 0.35 -12.92
N ASN A 213 18.81 0.82 -11.67
CA ASN A 213 19.06 -0.05 -10.52
C ASN A 213 17.74 -0.50 -9.86
N GLY A 214 16.87 0.45 -9.53
CA GLY A 214 15.63 0.20 -8.82
C GLY A 214 14.41 0.18 -9.72
N ALA A 215 14.39 -0.61 -10.81
CA ALA A 215 13.21 -0.68 -11.67
C ALA A 215 11.97 -1.19 -10.90
N HIS A 216 10.87 -0.46 -10.95
CA HIS A 216 9.62 -0.82 -10.27
C HIS A 216 8.40 -0.17 -10.89
N TYR A 217 7.22 -0.60 -10.47
CA TYR A 217 5.96 0.06 -10.81
C TYR A 217 5.08 0.22 -9.59
N HIS A 218 4.19 1.20 -9.64
CA HIS A 218 3.30 1.60 -8.57
C HIS A 218 1.84 1.32 -8.94
N TYR A 219 1.11 0.68 -8.04
CA TYR A 219 -0.35 0.71 -8.03
C TYR A 219 -0.85 1.89 -7.19
N GLY A 220 -1.46 2.87 -7.86
CA GLY A 220 -2.02 4.07 -7.25
C GLY A 220 -0.99 4.87 -6.45
N PRO A 221 0.01 5.51 -7.08
CA PRO A 221 0.95 6.42 -6.40
C PRO A 221 0.26 7.41 -5.46
N ARG A 222 -0.90 7.91 -5.91
CA ARG A 222 -1.77 8.87 -5.20
C ARG A 222 -2.86 8.21 -4.32
N ASN A 223 -2.83 6.89 -4.15
CA ASN A 223 -3.80 6.12 -3.37
C ASN A 223 -3.13 5.18 -2.35
N LYS A 224 -2.60 4.04 -2.82
CA LYS A 224 -1.95 3.00 -1.99
C LYS A 224 -0.44 3.01 -2.09
N ASN A 225 0.10 3.63 -3.13
CA ASN A 225 1.53 3.68 -3.43
C ASN A 225 2.21 2.31 -3.32
N HIS A 226 1.51 1.25 -3.73
CA HIS A 226 2.03 -0.09 -3.60
C HIS A 226 3.04 -0.33 -4.72
N ARG A 227 4.31 -0.43 -4.34
CA ARG A 227 5.45 -0.63 -5.24
C ARG A 227 5.72 -2.10 -5.44
N ILE A 228 5.95 -2.50 -6.69
CA ILE A 228 6.41 -3.83 -7.06
C ILE A 228 7.69 -3.66 -7.88
N TYR A 229 8.77 -4.21 -7.36
CA TYR A 229 10.07 -4.18 -8.01
C TYR A 229 10.18 -5.39 -8.94
N TRP A 230 10.78 -5.17 -10.11
CA TRP A 230 11.04 -6.27 -11.02
C TRP A 230 12.30 -7.03 -10.56
N ASP A 231 12.21 -8.36 -10.52
CA ASP A 231 13.39 -9.19 -10.54
C ASP A 231 14.07 -9.05 -11.91
N ARG A 232 15.19 -8.32 -11.94
CA ARG A 232 15.93 -8.03 -13.17
C ARG A 232 16.62 -9.27 -13.77
N THR A 233 16.63 -10.40 -13.06
CA THR A 233 17.05 -11.70 -13.60
C THR A 233 16.00 -12.28 -14.53
N LEU A 234 14.72 -12.12 -14.21
CA LEU A 234 13.60 -12.65 -15.01
C LEU A 234 13.02 -11.61 -15.97
N VAL A 235 13.10 -10.33 -15.59
CA VAL A 235 12.65 -9.20 -16.40
C VAL A 235 13.86 -8.36 -16.76
N GLU A 236 14.59 -8.83 -17.78
CA GLU A 236 15.83 -8.20 -18.23
C GLU A 236 15.58 -6.78 -18.79
N ASN A 237 14.46 -6.58 -19.50
CA ASN A 237 14.04 -5.29 -20.04
C ASN A 237 12.64 -4.89 -19.51
N PRO A 238 12.58 -4.08 -18.43
CA PRO A 238 11.33 -3.62 -17.86
C PRO A 238 10.48 -2.80 -18.83
N LEU A 239 11.09 -1.99 -19.71
CA LEU A 239 10.33 -1.20 -20.67
C LEU A 239 9.59 -2.13 -21.64
N ALA A 240 10.30 -3.10 -22.23
CA ALA A 240 9.67 -4.07 -23.11
C ALA A 240 8.54 -4.83 -22.41
N TRP A 241 8.76 -5.26 -21.16
CA TRP A 241 7.73 -5.92 -20.34
C TRP A 241 6.48 -5.05 -20.14
N THR A 242 6.66 -3.78 -19.77
CA THR A 242 5.55 -2.83 -19.59
C THR A 242 4.76 -2.64 -20.87
N LEU A 243 5.44 -2.45 -22.00
CA LEU A 243 4.80 -2.29 -23.31
C LEU A 243 4.02 -3.54 -23.72
N GLU A 244 4.54 -4.74 -23.42
CA GLU A 244 3.85 -6.00 -23.62
C GLU A 244 2.57 -6.10 -22.75
N GLN A 245 2.59 -5.63 -21.50
CA GLN A 245 1.39 -5.64 -20.65
C GLN A 245 0.29 -4.73 -21.20
N PHE A 246 0.68 -3.61 -21.82
CA PHE A 246 -0.26 -2.73 -22.51
C PHE A 246 -0.87 -3.41 -23.74
N ASP A 247 -0.07 -4.12 -24.55
CA ASP A 247 -0.58 -4.88 -25.70
C ASP A 247 -1.52 -6.01 -25.30
N ASN A 248 -1.22 -6.67 -24.18
CA ASN A 248 -2.02 -7.77 -23.66
C ASN A 248 -3.26 -7.31 -22.87
N GLY A 249 -3.62 -6.02 -22.94
CA GLY A 249 -4.83 -5.47 -22.35
C GLY A 249 -4.86 -5.50 -20.82
N LYS A 250 -3.70 -5.53 -20.16
CA LYS A 250 -3.63 -5.64 -18.68
C LYS A 250 -3.97 -4.34 -17.95
N LEU A 251 -3.97 -3.21 -18.66
CA LEU A 251 -4.14 -1.90 -18.07
C LEU A 251 -5.45 -1.76 -17.28
N ARG A 252 -6.57 -2.31 -17.78
CA ARG A 252 -7.87 -2.29 -17.07
C ARG A 252 -7.78 -2.92 -15.68
N ALA A 253 -7.29 -4.15 -15.61
CA ALA A 253 -7.16 -4.87 -14.34
C ALA A 253 -6.15 -4.18 -13.40
N MET A 254 -5.11 -3.55 -13.97
CA MET A 254 -4.15 -2.78 -13.20
C MET A 254 -4.79 -1.54 -12.55
N LEU A 255 -5.64 -0.82 -13.29
CA LEU A 255 -6.39 0.34 -12.78
C LEU A 255 -7.37 -0.05 -11.67
N GLU A 256 -8.07 -1.18 -11.81
CA GLU A 256 -8.93 -1.73 -10.75
C GLU A 256 -8.11 -2.02 -9.48
N ARG A 257 -6.96 -2.69 -9.63
CA ARG A 257 -6.06 -3.00 -8.51
C ARG A 257 -5.51 -1.74 -7.84
N ALA A 258 -5.21 -0.70 -8.61
CA ALA A 258 -4.81 0.62 -8.12
C ALA A 258 -5.93 1.36 -7.36
N GLY A 259 -7.17 0.86 -7.40
CA GLY A 259 -8.32 1.42 -6.69
C GLY A 259 -9.14 2.40 -7.52
N TYR A 260 -9.07 2.32 -8.85
CA TYR A 260 -9.81 3.20 -9.78
C TYR A 260 -10.78 2.41 -10.68
N PRO A 261 -11.75 1.67 -10.11
CA PRO A 261 -12.67 0.83 -10.89
C PRO A 261 -13.55 1.65 -11.85
N GLY A 262 -13.88 2.90 -11.52
CA GLY A 262 -14.64 3.80 -12.42
C GLY A 262 -13.83 4.15 -13.68
N VAL A 263 -12.57 4.57 -13.51
CA VAL A 263 -11.66 4.81 -14.64
C VAL A 263 -11.45 3.55 -15.46
N ALA A 264 -11.29 2.40 -14.79
CA ALA A 264 -11.13 1.13 -15.46
C ALA A 264 -12.36 0.74 -16.27
N ALA A 265 -13.57 1.00 -15.79
CA ALA A 265 -14.82 0.72 -16.51
C ALA A 265 -14.90 1.53 -17.81
N ASP A 266 -14.54 2.82 -17.75
CA ASP A 266 -14.63 3.76 -18.87
C ASP A 266 -13.42 3.73 -19.82
N LEU A 267 -12.47 2.81 -19.61
CA LEU A 267 -11.29 2.68 -20.45
C LEU A 267 -11.66 2.29 -21.90
N ASP A 268 -11.27 3.12 -22.86
CA ASP A 268 -11.54 2.94 -24.29
C ASP A 268 -10.39 2.19 -25.00
N GLU A 269 -10.58 0.89 -25.24
CA GLU A 269 -9.62 0.02 -25.93
C GLU A 269 -9.37 0.41 -27.39
N GLY A 270 -10.32 1.10 -28.04
CA GLY A 270 -10.13 1.64 -29.39
C GLY A 270 -9.13 2.79 -29.38
N LYS A 271 -9.30 3.73 -28.44
CA LYS A 271 -8.39 4.86 -28.26
C LYS A 271 -7.01 4.44 -27.79
N LEU A 272 -6.93 3.44 -26.91
CA LEU A 272 -5.64 2.86 -26.53
C LEU A 272 -4.88 2.32 -27.76
N ARG A 273 -5.54 1.51 -28.60
CA ARG A 273 -4.90 0.96 -29.81
C ARG A 273 -4.44 2.03 -30.80
N GLU A 274 -5.16 3.15 -30.89
CA GLU A 274 -4.79 4.29 -31.73
C GLU A 274 -3.50 4.97 -31.22
N VAL A 275 -3.37 5.11 -29.90
CA VAL A 275 -2.33 5.93 -29.25
C VAL A 275 -1.05 5.14 -28.95
N LEU A 276 -1.18 3.87 -28.55
CA LEU A 276 -0.07 3.03 -28.09
C LEU A 276 1.10 2.97 -29.09
N PRO A 277 0.91 2.84 -30.42
CA PRO A 277 2.04 2.81 -31.36
C PRO A 277 2.93 4.06 -31.29
N ALA A 278 2.32 5.26 -31.23
CA ALA A 278 3.05 6.52 -31.15
C ALA A 278 3.75 6.68 -29.79
N MET A 279 3.04 6.36 -28.71
CA MET A 279 3.59 6.42 -27.35
C MET A 279 4.81 5.49 -27.19
N LYS A 280 4.71 4.24 -27.68
CA LYS A 280 5.81 3.27 -27.65
C LYS A 280 7.02 3.72 -28.43
N LYS A 281 6.81 4.25 -29.64
CA LYS A 281 7.89 4.77 -30.47
C LYS A 281 8.64 5.89 -29.72
N GLN A 282 7.90 6.79 -29.07
CA GLN A 282 8.49 7.86 -28.28
C GLN A 282 9.24 7.33 -27.04
N ALA A 283 8.65 6.39 -26.31
CA ALA A 283 9.26 5.76 -25.15
C ALA A 283 10.60 5.07 -25.50
N LEU A 284 10.63 4.31 -26.60
CA LEU A 284 11.85 3.66 -27.10
C LEU A 284 12.91 4.69 -27.54
N ALA A 285 12.51 5.75 -28.24
CA ALA A 285 13.45 6.80 -28.63
C ALA A 285 14.08 7.50 -27.42
N MET A 286 13.29 7.79 -26.38
CA MET A 286 13.80 8.38 -25.14
C MET A 286 14.72 7.42 -24.37
N TRP A 287 14.38 6.12 -24.37
CA TRP A 287 15.17 5.06 -23.78
C TRP A 287 16.55 4.94 -24.43
N GLU A 288 16.59 4.85 -25.77
CA GLU A 288 17.81 4.78 -26.57
C GLU A 288 18.68 6.05 -26.41
N GLU A 289 18.06 7.22 -26.37
CA GLU A 289 18.78 8.47 -26.16
C GLU A 289 19.44 8.54 -24.77
N GLY A 290 18.73 8.10 -23.73
CA GLY A 290 19.32 8.00 -22.38
C GLY A 290 20.52 7.05 -22.34
N GLU A 291 20.42 5.91 -23.03
CA GLU A 291 21.53 4.95 -23.17
C GLU A 291 22.72 5.58 -23.88
N ARG A 292 22.48 6.26 -25.00
CA ARG A 292 23.51 6.91 -25.80
C ARG A 292 24.25 8.00 -25.01
N LEU A 293 23.54 8.74 -24.15
CA LEU A 293 24.11 9.84 -23.39
C LEU A 293 24.89 9.40 -22.14
N THR A 294 24.48 8.30 -21.49
CA THR A 294 25.00 7.94 -20.16
C THR A 294 25.62 6.55 -20.07
N GLY A 295 25.47 5.72 -21.10
CA GLY A 295 25.78 4.29 -21.06
C GLY A 295 24.76 3.45 -20.28
N HIS A 296 23.69 4.07 -19.77
CA HIS A 296 22.61 3.40 -19.05
C HIS A 296 21.25 3.69 -19.71
N PRO A 297 20.44 2.66 -20.00
CA PRO A 297 19.19 2.86 -20.73
C PRO A 297 18.22 3.84 -20.06
N GLY A 298 17.74 4.83 -20.83
CA GLY A 298 16.76 5.82 -20.38
C GLY A 298 17.20 6.75 -19.23
N LEU A 299 18.48 6.76 -18.86
CA LEU A 299 18.98 7.59 -17.75
C LEU A 299 19.42 8.97 -18.27
N PRO A 300 18.90 10.10 -17.75
CA PRO A 300 19.40 11.43 -18.13
C PRO A 300 20.74 11.77 -17.44
N LEU A 301 21.48 12.75 -17.99
CA LEU A 301 22.79 13.17 -17.48
C LEU A 301 22.74 13.85 -16.11
N GLU A 302 21.71 14.67 -15.88
CA GLU A 302 21.56 15.48 -14.67
C GLU A 302 20.36 14.99 -13.85
N ALA A 303 20.37 15.27 -12.55
CA ALA A 303 19.25 14.97 -11.67
C ALA A 303 17.99 15.75 -12.12
N THR A 304 16.85 15.07 -12.20
CA THR A 304 15.58 15.66 -12.60
C THR A 304 14.88 16.29 -11.39
N PRO A 305 14.53 17.58 -11.43
CA PRO A 305 13.73 18.21 -10.37
C PRO A 305 12.34 17.57 -10.26
N ASN A 306 11.90 17.21 -9.06
CA ASN A 306 10.51 16.85 -8.82
C ASN A 306 9.67 18.11 -8.54
N LEU A 307 9.11 18.69 -9.60
CA LEU A 307 8.29 19.90 -9.51
C LEU A 307 6.92 19.63 -8.89
N ALA A 308 6.45 18.39 -8.98
CA ALA A 308 5.17 17.98 -8.43
C ALA A 308 5.13 17.92 -6.89
N ALA A 309 6.29 17.89 -6.22
CA ALA A 309 6.40 17.86 -4.75
C ALA A 309 6.37 19.26 -4.09
N ALA A 310 6.30 20.35 -4.87
CA ALA A 310 6.37 21.73 -4.38
C ALA A 310 4.99 22.36 -4.07
N GLU A 311 3.90 21.61 -4.22
CA GLU A 311 2.51 22.04 -3.94
C GLU A 311 1.92 21.33 -2.72
#